data_AF-A0A0Q7BCA2-F1
#
_entry.id   AF-A0A0Q7BCA2-F1
#
_cell.length_a   1.000
_cell.length_b   1.000
_cell.length_c   1.000
_cell.angle_alpha   90.00
_cell.angle_beta   90.00
_cell.angle_gamma   90.00
#
_symmetry.space_group_name_H-M   'P 1'
#
loop_
_entity.id
_entity.type
_entity.pdbx_description
1 polymer ?
#
loop_
_entity_poly.entity_id
_entity_poly.type
_entity_poly.pdbx_seq_one_letter_code
_entity_poly.pdbx_strand_id
1 'polypeptide(L)' 'MVDERSDAGPDAGLRGRDLIGLGGLLAGCVVVGLVVGLLVDDAADSAPVGVLVGIGLGILAGCVAFVARVRAALRG' A
#
# COMPACT_ATOMS: atom_id res chain seq x y z
N MET A 1 5.56 -11.58 -45.10
CA MET A 1 4.46 -11.82 -44.15
C MET A 1 5.01 -11.76 -42.74
N VAL A 2 5.33 -10.55 -42.27
CA VAL A 2 5.55 -10.30 -40.84
C VAL A 2 4.29 -9.59 -40.40
N ASP A 3 3.43 -10.31 -39.69
CA ASP A 3 2.17 -9.80 -39.16
C ASP A 3 2.53 -8.88 -37.99
N GLU A 4 2.37 -7.56 -38.21
CA GLU A 4 2.43 -6.50 -37.19
C GLU A 4 1.23 -6.62 -36.23
N ARG A 5 1.03 -7.80 -35.64
CA ARG A 5 0.23 -7.93 -34.42
C ARG A 5 1.03 -7.39 -33.24
N SER A 6 1.32 -6.10 -33.31
CA SER A 6 1.36 -5.27 -32.13
C SER A 6 -0.08 -5.11 -31.65
N ASP A 7 -0.70 -6.22 -31.25
CA ASP A 7 -1.94 -6.23 -30.45
C ASP A 7 -1.60 -5.82 -29.01
N ALA A 8 -0.82 -4.75 -28.85
CA ALA A 8 -0.71 -4.01 -27.61
C ALA A 8 -2.02 -3.23 -27.47
N GLY A 9 -3.06 -3.95 -27.03
CA GLY A 9 -4.33 -3.34 -26.66
C GLY A 9 -4.08 -2.17 -25.69
N PRO A 10 -4.80 -1.04 -25.79
CA PRO A 10 -4.42 0.21 -25.14
C PRO A 10 -4.40 0.23 -23.60
N ASP A 11 -4.70 -0.86 -22.88
CA ASP A 11 -5.06 -0.77 -21.46
C ASP A 11 -4.61 -1.95 -20.56
N ALA A 12 -3.58 -2.74 -20.92
CA ALA A 12 -3.15 -3.89 -20.11
C ALA A 12 -2.16 -3.57 -18.96
N GLY A 13 -1.76 -2.30 -18.78
CA GLY A 13 -0.81 -1.87 -17.74
C GLY A 13 -1.47 -0.96 -16.70
N LEU A 14 -1.19 -1.19 -15.41
CA LEU A 14 -1.62 -0.34 -14.30
C LEU A 14 -1.40 1.15 -14.66
N ARG A 15 -2.49 1.93 -14.78
CA ARG A 15 -2.38 3.34 -15.17
C ARG A 15 -1.69 4.10 -14.04
N GLY A 16 -0.96 5.18 -14.37
CA GLY A 16 -0.26 6.00 -13.36
C GLY A 16 -1.14 6.45 -12.18
N ARG A 17 -2.44 6.61 -12.42
CA ARG A 17 -3.45 6.88 -11.38
C ARG A 17 -3.61 5.74 -10.38
N ASP A 18 -3.57 4.49 -10.84
CA ASP A 18 -3.66 3.32 -9.97
C ASP A 18 -2.42 3.23 -9.09
N LEU A 19 -1.24 3.50 -9.64
CA LEU A 19 0.02 3.52 -8.88
C LEU A 19 0.01 4.60 -7.79
N ILE A 20 -0.52 5.78 -8.09
CA ILE A 20 -0.69 6.86 -7.09
C ILE A 20 -1.66 6.43 -5.99
N GLY A 21 -2.80 5.84 -6.33
CA GLY A 21 -3.76 5.36 -5.34
C GLY A 21 -3.17 4.26 -4.45
N LEU A 22 -2.31 3.42 -5.02
CA LEU A 22 -1.73 2.27 -4.37
C LEU A 22 -0.52 2.66 -3.48
N GLY A 23 0.29 3.62 -3.93
CA GLY A 23 1.29 4.29 -3.11
C GLY A 23 0.67 5.11 -1.97
N GLY A 24 -0.45 5.80 -2.24
CA GLY A 24 -1.20 6.53 -1.21
C GLY A 24 -1.80 5.62 -0.15
N LEU A 25 -2.28 4.43 -0.54
CA LEU A 25 -2.75 3.41 0.40
C LEU A 25 -1.62 2.88 1.29
N LEU A 26 -0.47 2.55 0.71
CA LEU A 26 0.70 2.11 1.47
C LEU A 26 1.17 3.18 2.46
N ALA A 27 1.34 4.42 1.99
CA ALA A 27 1.73 5.56 2.83
C ALA A 27 0.69 5.81 3.93
N GLY A 28 -0.60 5.75 3.60
CA GLY A 28 -1.69 5.91 4.54
C GLY A 28 -1.65 4.90 5.68
N CYS A 29 -1.47 3.61 5.37
CA CYS A 29 -1.36 2.57 6.40
C CYS A 29 -0.19 2.82 7.36
N VAL A 30 0.97 3.23 6.83
CA VAL A 30 2.16 3.51 7.65
C VAL A 30 1.97 4.77 8.49
N VAL A 31 1.46 5.86 7.91
CA VAL A 31 1.24 7.13 8.62
C VAL A 31 0.18 6.96 9.72
N VAL A 32 -0.91 6.24 9.46
CA VAL A 32 -1.91 5.94 10.50
C VAL A 32 -1.29 5.11 11.62
N GLY A 33 -0.53 4.06 11.29
CA GLY A 33 0.16 3.25 12.30
C GLY A 33 1.16 4.07 13.14
N LEU A 34 1.92 4.96 12.50
CA LEU A 34 2.83 5.90 13.14
C LEU A 34 2.08 6.82 14.11
N VAL A 35 1.01 7.47 13.67
CA VAL A 35 0.23 8.42 14.48
C VAL A 35 -0.39 7.71 15.67
N VAL A 36 -0.99 6.53 15.47
CA VAL A 36 -1.53 5.71 16.56
C VAL A 36 -0.42 5.33 17.55
N GLY A 37 0.75 4.93 17.05
CA GLY A 37 1.89 4.60 17.89
C GLY A 37 2.40 5.78 18.72
N LEU A 38 2.46 6.97 18.12
CA LEU A 38 2.83 8.21 18.81
C LEU A 38 1.86 8.54 19.94
N LEU A 39 0.55 8.45 19.67
CA LEU A 39 -0.48 8.72 20.67
C LEU A 39 -0.44 7.70 21.82
N VAL A 40 -0.12 6.45 21.53
CA VAL A 40 0.06 5.41 22.55
C VAL A 40 1.30 5.69 23.39
N ASP A 41 2.42 6.04 22.78
CA ASP A 41 3.65 6.37 23.50
C ASP A 41 3.49 7.60 24.40
N ASP A 42 2.81 8.64 23.90
CA ASP A 42 2.50 9.86 24.66
C ASP A 42 1.58 9.57 25.86
N ALA A 43 0.58 8.69 25.68
CA ALA A 43 -0.34 8.31 26.75
C ALA A 43 0.29 7.37 27.81
N ALA A 44 1.30 6.60 27.44
CA ALA A 44 1.94 5.60 28.30
C ALA A 44 3.25 6.07 28.93
N ASP A 45 3.72 7.28 28.62
CA ASP A 45 5.05 7.80 28.99
C ASP A 45 6.17 6.79 28.62
N SER A 46 5.97 6.07 27.52
CA SER A 46 6.92 5.05 27.07
C SER A 46 7.96 5.64 26.14
N ALA A 47 9.17 5.05 26.18
CA ALA A 47 10.10 5.13 25.06
C ALA A 47 9.38 4.74 23.74
N PRO A 48 9.87 5.10 22.54
CA PRO A 48 9.12 5.07 21.28
C PRO A 48 8.79 3.65 20.75
N VAL A 49 8.16 2.83 21.58
CA VAL A 49 7.87 1.41 21.37
C VAL A 49 6.53 1.28 20.64
N GLY A 50 5.53 2.04 21.05
CA GLY A 50 4.24 2.15 20.38
C GLY A 50 4.39 2.61 18.94
N VAL A 51 5.27 3.58 18.68
CA VAL A 51 5.67 4.02 17.33
C VAL A 51 6.26 2.87 16.51
N LEU A 52 7.24 2.13 17.04
CA LEU A 52 7.88 1.04 16.32
C LEU A 52 6.89 -0.09 15.98
N VAL A 53 6.05 -0.45 16.95
CA VAL A 53 4.99 -1.45 16.75
C VAL A 53 3.96 -0.94 15.74
N GLY A 54 3.54 0.32 15.87
CA GLY A 54 2.57 0.96 14.98
C GLY A 54 3.05 1.00 13.53
N ILE A 55 4.32 1.36 13.29
CA ILE A 55 4.93 1.31 11.95
C ILE A 55 4.95 -0.13 11.43
N GLY A 56 5.38 -1.10 12.23
CA GLY A 56 5.41 -2.51 11.84
C GLY A 56 4.04 -3.04 11.42
N LEU A 57 3.00 -2.74 12.22
CA LEU A 57 1.61 -3.07 11.90
C LEU A 57 1.11 -2.33 10.66
N GLY A 58 1.44 -1.05 10.51
CA GLY A 58 1.09 -0.25 9.32
C GLY A 58 1.69 -0.81 8.04
N ILE A 59 2.96 -1.25 8.06
CA ILE A 59 3.61 -1.90 6.93
C ILE A 59 2.92 -3.23 6.60
N LEU A 60 2.67 -4.07 7.61
CA LEU A 60 1.99 -5.35 7.41
C LEU A 60 0.59 -5.16 6.81
N ALA A 61 -0.19 -4.22 7.33
CA ALA A 61 -1.51 -3.87 6.81
C ALA A 61 -1.43 -3.36 5.36
N GLY A 62 -0.45 -2.51 5.06
CA GLY A 62 -0.18 -2.02 3.71
C GLY A 62 0.13 -3.15 2.73
N CYS A 63 0.99 -4.09 3.10
CA CYS A 63 1.31 -5.27 2.30
C CYS A 63 0.07 -6.15 2.04
N VAL A 64 -0.74 -6.42 3.07
CA VAL A 64 -1.97 -7.21 2.91
C VAL A 64 -2.96 -6.51 1.98
N ALA A 65 -3.18 -5.21 2.17
CA ALA A 65 -4.09 -4.43 1.34
C ALA A 65 -3.59 -4.32 -0.11
N PHE A 66 -2.29 -4.16 -0.31
CA PHE A 66 -1.63 -4.22 -1.63
C PHE A 66 -1.93 -5.55 -2.32
N VAL A 67 -1.65 -6.67 -1.64
CA VAL A 67 -1.87 -8.01 -2.21
C VAL A 67 -3.34 -8.26 -2.50
N ALA A 68 -4.25 -7.83 -1.62
CA ALA A 68 -5.68 -7.93 -1.86
C ALA A 68 -6.12 -7.16 -3.12
N ARG A 69 -5.58 -5.95 -3.32
CA ARG A 69 -5.86 -5.11 -4.50
C ARG A 69 -5.34 -5.74 -5.80
N VAL A 70 -4.10 -6.25 -5.78
CA VAL A 70 -3.50 -6.95 -6.92
C VAL A 70 -4.29 -8.22 -7.25
N ARG A 71 -4.64 -9.03 -6.24
CA ARG A 71 -5.44 -10.24 -6.45
C ARG A 71 -6.83 -9.94 -6.99
N ALA A 72 -7.45 -8.85 -6.56
CA ALA A 72 -8.74 -8.43 -7.10
C ALA A 72 -8.62 -8.02 -8.58
N ALA A 73 -7.57 -7.30 -8.94
CA ALA A 73 -7.31 -6.89 -10.32
C ALA A 73 -7.02 -8.08 -11.25
N LEU A 74 -6.32 -9.11 -10.78
CA LEU A 74 -6.01 -10.33 -11.57
C LEU A 74 -7.18 -11.31 -11.70
N ARG A 75 -8.23 -11.14 -10.91
CA ARG A 75 -9.45 -11.99 -10.94
C ARG A 75 -10.56 -11.41 -11.83
N GLY A 76 -10.46 -10.15 -12.24
CA GLY A 76 -11.34 -9.51 -13.22
C GLY A 76 -10.79 -9.70 -14.63
#